data_AF-A0A814MIG4-F1
#
_entry.id   AF-A0A814MIG4-F1
#
_cell.length_a   1.000
_cell.length_b   1.000
_cell.length_c   1.000
_cell.angle_alpha   90.00
_cell.angle_beta   90.00
_cell.angle_gamma   90.00
#
_symmetry.space_group_name_H-M   'P 1'
#
loop_
_entity.id
_entity.type
_entity.pdbx_description
1 polymer ?
#
loop_
_entity_poly.entity_id
_entity_poly.type
_entity_poly.pdbx_seq_one_letter_code
_entity_poly.pdbx_strand_id
1 'polypeptide(L)'
;MVCPLHLNYLELVVETMPSNAVVLSVLMVMVLSFIDVSLSARIELFEHNNHRGRKVDHSYGDDDHSCHNLPGWANDKTTSVNTHGRCFILFVDANCQGRSSAFAPGQGDHANIGHDGFNDVTSSYKIC
;
A
#
# COMPACT_ATOMS: atom_id res chain seq x y z
N MET A 1 8.90 -10.83 3.27
CA MET A 1 8.77 -10.82 4.75
C MET A 1 7.32 -11.14 5.06
N VAL A 2 7.04 -12.36 5.49
CA VAL A 2 5.69 -12.84 5.80
C VAL A 2 5.46 -12.63 7.30
N CYS A 3 4.35 -12.01 7.68
CA CYS A 3 3.97 -11.75 9.06
C CYS A 3 3.67 -13.08 9.79
N PRO A 4 4.42 -13.47 10.84
CA PRO A 4 4.23 -14.77 11.50
C PRO A 4 3.46 -14.57 12.81
N LEU A 5 2.14 -14.65 12.78
CA LEU A 5 1.33 -14.66 14.01
C LEU A 5 0.06 -15.48 13.80
N HIS A 6 0.17 -16.81 13.67
CA HIS A 6 -0.92 -17.78 13.98
C HIS A 6 -0.45 -19.22 13.73
N LEU A 7 0.36 -19.81 14.61
CA LEU A 7 0.70 -21.25 14.50
C LEU A 7 0.41 -22.12 15.72
N ASN A 8 -0.14 -21.58 16.82
CA ASN A 8 -0.28 -22.36 18.06
C ASN A 8 -1.72 -22.79 18.41
N TYR A 9 -2.71 -22.61 17.54
CA TYR A 9 -4.12 -22.91 17.87
C TYR A 9 -4.68 -24.19 17.21
N LEU A 10 -3.97 -24.74 16.22
CA LEU A 10 -4.46 -25.86 15.40
C LEU A 10 -4.27 -27.24 16.02
N GLU A 11 -3.30 -27.42 16.92
CA GLU A 11 -2.99 -28.75 17.49
C GLU A 11 -4.06 -29.26 18.47
N LEU A 12 -4.84 -28.39 19.11
CA LEU A 12 -5.75 -28.81 20.18
C LEU A 12 -7.15 -29.29 19.71
N VAL A 13 -7.53 -29.02 18.46
CA VAL A 13 -8.93 -29.23 17.98
C VAL A 13 -9.15 -30.61 17.36
N VAL A 14 -8.08 -31.32 16.98
CA VAL A 14 -8.16 -32.56 16.17
C VAL A 14 -8.59 -33.80 16.99
N GLU A 15 -8.40 -33.82 18.31
CA GLU A 15 -8.56 -35.05 19.11
C GLU A 15 -10.02 -35.45 19.44
N THR A 16 -11.04 -34.61 19.19
CA THR A 16 -12.40 -34.87 19.72
C THR A 16 -13.54 -34.94 18.69
N MET A 17 -13.26 -35.07 17.38
CA MET A 17 -14.32 -34.97 16.35
C MET A 17 -14.60 -36.26 15.56
N PRO A 18 -15.87 -36.53 15.19
CA PRO A 18 -16.26 -37.69 14.39
C PRO A 18 -15.70 -37.61 12.96
N SER A 19 -15.42 -38.76 12.35
CA SER A 19 -14.67 -38.94 11.09
C SER A 19 -15.13 -38.04 9.93
N ASN A 20 -16.42 -37.73 9.85
CA ASN A 20 -17.02 -36.95 8.77
C ASN A 20 -16.79 -35.44 8.96
N ALA A 21 -16.69 -34.99 10.21
CA ALA A 21 -16.41 -33.59 10.56
C ALA A 21 -14.94 -33.23 10.28
N VAL A 22 -14.03 -34.20 10.46
CA VAL A 22 -12.59 -34.04 10.17
C VAL A 22 -12.34 -33.81 8.68
N VAL A 23 -13.03 -34.54 7.80
CA VAL A 23 -12.90 -34.34 6.34
C VAL A 23 -13.41 -32.97 5.94
N LEU A 24 -14.55 -32.54 6.49
CA LEU A 24 -15.12 -31.22 6.19
C LEU A 24 -14.22 -30.08 6.68
N SER A 25 -13.64 -30.22 7.88
CA SER A 25 -12.72 -29.22 8.44
C SER A 25 -11.43 -29.12 7.64
N VAL A 26 -10.85 -30.25 7.19
CA VAL A 26 -9.65 -30.25 6.34
C VAL A 26 -9.94 -29.62 4.98
N LEU A 27 -11.09 -29.93 4.38
CA LEU A 27 -11.50 -29.33 3.11
C LEU A 27 -11.67 -27.81 3.23
N MET A 28 -12.25 -27.34 4.35
CA MET A 28 -12.46 -25.91 4.59
C MET A 28 -11.12 -25.16 4.80
N VAL A 29 -10.17 -25.75 5.52
CA VAL A 29 -8.83 -25.17 5.70
C VAL A 29 -8.06 -25.12 4.38
N MET A 30 -8.16 -26.17 3.55
CA MET A 30 -7.58 -26.17 2.20
C MET A 30 -8.18 -25.04 1.35
N VAL A 31 -9.50 -24.89 1.30
CA VAL A 31 -10.17 -23.82 0.53
C VAL A 31 -9.76 -22.42 1.03
N LEU A 32 -9.63 -22.22 2.34
CA LEU A 32 -9.21 -20.94 2.92
C LEU A 32 -7.74 -20.62 2.63
N SER A 33 -6.89 -21.62 2.42
CA SER A 33 -5.48 -21.42 2.08
C SER A 33 -5.22 -20.98 0.64
N PHE A 34 -6.22 -21.06 -0.25
CA PHE A 34 -6.17 -20.54 -1.62
C PHE A 34 -6.68 -19.11 -1.77
N ILE A 35 -7.05 -18.45 -0.67
CA ILE A 35 -7.42 -17.03 -0.70
C ILE A 35 -6.12 -16.24 -0.67
N ASP A 36 -5.53 -16.03 -1.84
CA ASP A 36 -4.48 -15.03 -2.02
C ASP A 36 -5.08 -13.66 -1.70
N VAL A 37 -4.83 -13.17 -0.48
CA VAL A 37 -5.12 -11.80 -0.09
C VAL A 37 -4.08 -10.92 -0.78
N SER A 38 -4.29 -10.61 -2.07
CA SER A 38 -3.47 -9.59 -2.76
C SER A 38 -3.69 -8.26 -2.06
N LEU A 39 -2.67 -7.81 -1.33
CA LEU A 39 -2.59 -6.48 -0.74
C LEU A 39 -2.24 -5.48 -1.83
N SER A 40 -3.20 -5.20 -2.71
CA SER A 40 -3.03 -4.19 -3.76
C SER A 40 -2.63 -2.85 -3.11
N ALA A 41 -1.50 -2.31 -3.55
CA ALA A 41 -1.04 -1.01 -3.13
C ALA A 41 -1.68 0.05 -4.01
N ARG A 42 -2.09 1.18 -3.42
CA ARG A 42 -2.64 2.30 -4.20
C ARG A 42 -2.18 3.62 -3.62
N ILE A 43 -1.82 4.55 -4.50
CA ILE A 43 -1.46 5.91 -4.13
C ILE A 43 -2.37 6.90 -4.85
N GLU A 44 -2.84 7.90 -4.10
CA GLU A 44 -3.58 9.04 -4.63
C GLU A 44 -2.82 10.33 -4.28
N LEU A 45 -2.47 11.11 -5.29
CA LEU A 45 -1.74 12.38 -5.14
C LEU A 45 -2.69 13.51 -5.55
N PHE A 46 -2.91 14.47 -4.67
CA PHE A 46 -3.93 15.50 -4.83
C PHE A 46 -3.31 16.90 -4.98
N GLU A 47 -3.93 17.71 -5.82
CA GLU A 47 -3.54 19.10 -6.08
C GLU A 47 -3.72 20.01 -4.86
N HIS A 48 -4.66 19.69 -3.97
CA HIS A 48 -4.98 20.54 -2.82
C HIS A 48 -4.86 19.78 -1.51
N ASN A 49 -4.76 20.53 -0.42
CA ASN A 49 -4.79 20.00 0.95
C ASN A 49 -6.07 19.20 1.23
N ASN A 50 -5.98 18.29 2.19
CA ASN A 50 -7.08 17.45 2.67
C ASN A 50 -7.72 16.60 1.55
N HIS A 51 -6.89 16.09 0.63
CA HIS A 51 -7.29 15.15 -0.43
C HIS A 51 -8.36 15.72 -1.38
N ARG A 52 -8.16 16.98 -1.80
CA ARG A 52 -9.10 17.72 -2.68
C ARG A 52 -8.50 18.06 -4.03
N GLY A 53 -9.35 18.52 -4.94
CA GLY A 53 -8.94 18.95 -6.27
C GLY A 53 -8.73 17.78 -7.22
N ARG A 54 -7.96 18.02 -8.28
CA ARG A 54 -7.60 16.99 -9.24
C ARG A 54 -6.61 16.01 -8.60
N LYS A 55 -6.68 14.73 -9.00
CA LYS A 55 -5.80 13.68 -8.46
C LYS A 55 -5.15 12.80 -9.51
N VAL A 56 -3.94 12.36 -9.22
CA VAL A 56 -3.32 11.18 -9.83
C VAL A 56 -3.65 9.98 -8.95
N ASP A 57 -4.05 8.88 -9.57
CA ASP A 57 -4.47 7.66 -8.90
C ASP A 57 -3.78 6.49 -9.58
N HIS A 58 -2.99 5.74 -8.82
CA HIS A 58 -2.18 4.64 -9.34
C HIS A 58 -2.28 3.43 -8.42
N SER A 59 -2.57 2.27 -9.00
CA SER A 59 -2.58 0.98 -8.31
C SER A 59 -1.37 0.15 -8.72
N TYR A 60 -0.68 -0.43 -7.74
CA TYR A 60 0.50 -1.27 -7.91
C TYR A 60 0.12 -2.74 -7.74
N GLY A 61 0.74 -3.58 -8.57
CA GLY A 61 0.80 -5.02 -8.33
C GLY A 61 1.78 -5.33 -7.20
N ASP A 62 1.71 -6.56 -6.68
CA ASP A 62 2.51 -6.99 -5.52
C ASP A 62 4.03 -6.87 -5.77
N ASP A 63 4.47 -7.09 -7.01
CA ASP A 63 5.88 -7.07 -7.44
C ASP A 63 6.28 -5.80 -8.22
N ASP A 64 5.39 -4.80 -8.33
CA ASP A 64 5.70 -3.58 -9.08
C ASP A 64 6.49 -2.60 -8.22
N HIS A 65 7.79 -2.47 -8.52
CA HIS A 65 8.71 -1.50 -7.93
C HIS A 65 9.15 -0.42 -8.92
N SER A 66 8.41 -0.25 -10.02
CA SER A 66 8.78 0.68 -11.07
C SER A 66 8.59 2.13 -10.64
N CYS A 67 9.35 3.01 -11.30
CA CYS A 67 9.29 4.45 -11.07
C CYS A 67 8.28 5.08 -12.02
N HIS A 68 7.44 5.96 -11.49
CA HIS A 68 6.43 6.67 -12.27
C HIS A 68 6.64 8.18 -12.20
N ASN A 69 6.71 8.81 -13.37
CA ASN A 69 6.67 10.27 -13.49
C ASN A 69 5.24 10.77 -13.38
N LEU A 70 5.08 11.92 -12.74
CA LEU A 70 3.80 12.62 -12.77
C LEU A 70 3.51 13.15 -14.17
N PRO A 71 2.25 13.11 -14.62
CA PRO A 71 1.87 13.76 -15.86
C PRO A 71 2.10 15.28 -15.73
N GLY A 72 2.38 15.96 -16.84
CA GLY A 72 2.78 17.38 -16.80
C GLY A 72 1.79 18.33 -16.13
N TRP A 73 0.50 17.97 -16.02
CA TRP A 73 -0.49 18.77 -15.29
C TRP A 73 -0.42 18.60 -13.76
N ALA A 74 0.22 17.55 -13.25
CA ALA A 74 0.35 17.23 -11.83
C ALA A 74 1.77 17.46 -11.28
N ASN A 75 2.76 17.61 -12.17
CA ASN A 75 4.14 17.92 -11.81
C ASN A 75 4.19 19.21 -11.00
N ASP A 76 4.85 19.18 -9.84
CA ASP A 76 5.00 20.35 -8.96
C ASP A 76 3.64 20.96 -8.52
N LYS A 77 2.63 20.11 -8.35
CA LYS A 77 1.28 20.49 -7.89
C LYS A 77 0.75 19.66 -6.74
N THR A 78 1.47 18.61 -6.33
CA THR A 78 0.98 17.71 -5.29
C THR A 78 1.12 18.37 -3.92
N THR A 79 0.01 18.42 -3.19
CA THR A 79 -0.10 19.09 -1.88
C THR A 79 -0.61 18.14 -0.78
N SER A 80 -1.32 17.07 -1.14
CA SER A 80 -1.68 16.00 -0.20
C SER A 80 -1.61 14.62 -0.85
N VAL A 81 -1.42 13.59 -0.04
CA VAL A 81 -1.22 12.20 -0.49
C VAL A 81 -2.07 11.24 0.32
N ASN A 82 -2.57 10.20 -0.32
CA ASN A 82 -3.17 9.06 0.36
C ASN A 82 -2.49 7.77 -0.08
N THR A 83 -1.86 7.08 0.85
CA THR A 83 -1.17 5.81 0.60
C THR A 83 -2.02 4.69 1.19
N HIS A 84 -2.64 3.90 0.33
CA HIS A 84 -3.47 2.77 0.73
C HIS A 84 -2.59 1.52 0.83
N GLY A 85 -2.45 0.98 2.04
CA GLY A 85 -1.86 -0.34 2.30
C GLY A 85 -0.34 -0.44 2.29
N ARG A 86 0.38 0.39 1.51
CA ARG A 86 1.86 0.36 1.44
C ARG A 86 2.48 1.75 1.52
N CYS A 87 3.78 1.76 1.78
CA CYS A 87 4.62 2.95 1.79
C CYS A 87 4.99 3.38 0.36
N PHE A 88 5.05 4.69 0.12
CA PHE A 88 5.49 5.28 -1.13
C PHE A 88 6.56 6.33 -0.92
N ILE A 89 7.48 6.45 -1.87
CA ILE A 89 8.52 7.47 -1.88
C ILE A 89 8.19 8.49 -2.96
N LEU A 90 8.07 9.75 -2.56
CA LEU A 90 7.91 10.89 -3.48
C LEU A 90 9.29 11.52 -3.75
N PHE A 91 9.51 11.93 -4.99
CA PHE A 91 10.76 12.52 -5.46
C PHE A 91 10.48 13.89 -6.08
N VAL A 92 11.40 14.83 -5.83
CA VAL A 92 11.28 16.19 -6.37
C VAL A 92 11.59 16.25 -7.86
N ASP A 93 12.43 15.34 -8.36
CA ASP A 93 12.79 15.26 -9.78
C ASP A 93 12.08 14.09 -10.47
N ALA A 94 12.07 14.12 -11.80
CA ALA A 94 11.61 13.00 -12.60
C ALA A 94 12.54 11.77 -12.47
N ASN A 95 12.02 10.61 -12.85
CA ASN A 95 12.70 9.31 -12.86
C ASN A 95 13.21 8.85 -11.49
N CYS A 96 12.50 9.25 -10.43
CA CYS A 96 12.78 8.90 -9.04
C CYS A 96 14.19 9.30 -8.59
N GLN A 97 14.53 10.57 -8.88
CA GLN A 97 15.82 11.17 -8.55
C GLN A 97 15.66 12.37 -7.62
N GLY A 98 16.79 12.88 -7.14
CA GLY A 98 16.83 14.05 -6.29
C GLY A 98 16.38 13.78 -4.86
N ARG A 99 15.96 14.84 -4.17
CA ARG A 99 15.44 14.78 -2.80
C ARG A 99 14.17 13.94 -2.77
N SER A 100 14.05 13.09 -1.75
CA SER A 100 12.91 12.20 -1.57
C SER A 100 12.39 12.17 -0.13
N SER A 101 11.14 11.76 0.02
CA SER A 101 10.53 11.47 1.32
C SER A 101 9.60 10.27 1.21
N ALA A 102 9.56 9.47 2.26
CA ALA A 102 8.72 8.28 2.36
C ALA A 102 7.45 8.60 3.15
N PHE A 103 6.32 8.18 2.60
CA PHE A 103 4.98 8.34 3.17
C PHE A 103 4.40 6.94 3.39
N ALA A 104 4.25 6.56 4.66
CA ALA A 104 3.70 5.27 5.06
C ALA A 104 2.31 5.45 5.67
N PRO A 105 1.40 4.48 5.52
CA PRO A 105 0.06 4.58 6.12
C PRO A 105 0.15 4.86 7.62
N GLY A 106 -0.54 5.92 8.07
CA GLY A 106 -0.58 6.32 9.48
C GLY A 106 0.66 7.09 9.98
N GLN A 107 1.56 7.53 9.09
CA GLN A 107 2.72 8.36 9.45
C GLN A 107 2.66 9.72 8.75
N GLY A 108 3.30 10.75 9.32
CA GLY A 108 3.39 12.08 8.69
C GLY A 108 2.05 12.82 8.54
N ASP A 109 2.07 13.96 7.84
CA ASP A 109 0.87 14.72 7.50
C ASP A 109 0.46 14.46 6.04
N HIS A 110 -0.34 13.42 5.86
CA HIS A 110 -0.86 13.03 4.55
C HIS A 110 -1.85 14.05 3.98
N ALA A 111 -2.46 14.88 4.82
CA ALA A 111 -3.42 15.90 4.39
C ALA A 111 -2.73 17.19 3.95
N ASN A 112 -1.47 17.41 4.33
CA ASN A 112 -0.62 18.51 3.91
C ASN A 112 0.87 18.12 3.96
N ILE A 113 1.39 17.64 2.83
CA ILE A 113 2.80 17.20 2.73
C ILE A 113 3.78 18.38 2.69
N GLY A 114 3.29 19.62 2.77
CA GLY A 114 4.11 20.81 2.90
C GLY A 114 4.90 20.88 4.20
N HIS A 115 4.39 20.29 5.28
CA HIS A 115 5.15 20.17 6.53
C HIS A 115 6.43 19.34 6.35
N ASP A 116 6.44 18.40 5.42
CA ASP A 116 7.62 17.59 5.06
C ASP A 116 8.47 18.24 3.94
N GLY A 117 8.10 19.46 3.52
CA GLY A 117 8.77 20.20 2.44
C GLY A 117 8.53 19.60 1.05
N PHE A 118 7.40 18.93 0.84
CA PHE A 118 7.01 18.27 -0.42
C PHE A 118 5.81 18.92 -1.14
N ASN A 119 5.33 20.07 -0.64
CA ASN A 119 4.27 20.82 -1.29
C ASN A 119 4.72 21.39 -2.64
N ASP A 120 3.96 21.11 -3.70
CA ASP A 120 4.15 21.66 -5.04
C ASP A 120 5.56 21.43 -5.62
N VAL A 121 6.22 20.34 -5.26
CA VAL A 121 7.56 20.00 -5.77
C VAL A 121 7.69 18.54 -6.20
N THR A 122 6.65 17.72 -6.05
CA THR A 122 6.73 16.30 -6.43
C THR A 122 6.67 16.17 -7.95
N SER A 123 7.60 15.40 -8.52
CA SER A 123 7.68 15.11 -9.96
C SER A 123 7.64 13.62 -10.29
N SER A 124 8.03 12.74 -9.36
CA SER A 124 7.90 11.29 -9.55
C SER A 124 7.71 10.53 -8.24
N TYR A 125 7.30 9.27 -8.33
CA TYR A 125 7.02 8.43 -7.18
C TYR A 125 7.27 6.95 -7.50
N LYS A 126 7.52 6.16 -6.45
CA LYS A 126 7.56 4.71 -6.49
C LYS A 126 7.18 4.12 -5.14
N ILE A 127 6.94 2.82 -5.10
CA ILE A 127 6.73 2.11 -3.84
C ILE A 127 8.03 2.05 -3.01
N CYS A 128 7.87 1.99 -1.69
CA CYS A 128 8.90 1.45 -0.79
C CYS A 128 8.92 -0.09 -0.95
#